data_AF-A0A2H0CS75-F1
#
_entry.id   AF-A0A2H0CS75-F1
#
_cell.length_a   1.000
_cell.length_b   1.000
_cell.length_c   1.000
_cell.angle_alpha   90.00
_cell.angle_beta   90.00
_cell.angle_gamma   90.00
#
_symmetry.space_group_name_H-M   'P 1'
#
loop_
_entity.id
_entity.type
_entity.pdbx_description
1 polymer ?
#
loop_
_entity_poly.entity_id
_entity_poly.type
_entity_poly.pdbx_seq_one_letter_code
_entity_poly.pdbx_strand_id
1 'polypeptide(L)'
;MKIDVIIIGLVAALSGLYALHSSFGLAGAGAGLAVMITYALLLKIKPKKPAEKTFFQNIRFKLPIIIVIAGIVWVVAGKFNFPIWWQIEFVSFAFVGFCFFTLLDWKTLKLEKSNFDWVKRLLATYALASGIFIGVTAQLPQFDPMLELEKLNKPPVKLSGLAGPEVIAAGREVFENNKCFNCHKVFWEGNSDRGPNLGTKQIGLYPEDYIKEQIIEPRKKQSPGFDDPKSVKAMPTYYGEDLSEDELHALVSYLKTLRDPTHMPVEGKFGEQWTWWDDKDVVAEGQQVFEGVHPATEGLSCAVCHGKDGTPMMTGALDFRNENNTDTTKIEGDHTDKVLKDWPDALWYRRVTRGVPNTPMAPWGMIFEHLYLWKAEAYARTFHDPLEKRTAKRPVPPVPTKEEIESWKSKELFLDPLL
;
A
#
# COMPACT_ATOMS: atom_id res chain seq x y z
N MET A 1 -32.84 0.33 -48.54
CA MET A 1 -32.68 1.27 -47.41
C MET A 1 -31.45 2.14 -47.68
N LYS A 2 -31.52 3.46 -47.46
CA LYS A 2 -30.33 4.32 -47.55
C LYS A 2 -29.35 3.87 -46.47
N ILE A 3 -28.08 3.68 -46.82
CA ILE A 3 -26.99 3.23 -45.92
C ILE A 3 -26.97 4.04 -44.62
N ASP A 4 -27.31 5.33 -44.69
CA ASP A 4 -27.39 6.24 -43.54
C ASP A 4 -28.38 5.78 -42.45
N VAL A 5 -29.51 5.18 -42.86
CA VAL A 5 -30.54 4.66 -41.93
C VAL A 5 -30.03 3.41 -41.21
N ILE A 6 -29.21 2.60 -41.88
CA ILE A 6 -28.58 1.41 -41.29
C ILE A 6 -27.53 1.84 -40.27
N ILE A 7 -26.71 2.84 -40.60
CA ILE A 7 -25.67 3.37 -39.70
C ILE A 7 -26.30 3.98 -38.44
N ILE A 8 -27.33 4.82 -38.59
CA ILE A 8 -28.05 5.41 -37.45
C ILE A 8 -28.70 4.31 -36.59
N GLY A 9 -29.33 3.32 -37.23
CA GLY A 9 -29.93 2.18 -36.53
C GLY A 9 -28.91 1.34 -35.74
N LEU A 10 -27.73 1.08 -36.31
CA LEU A 10 -26.65 0.35 -35.64
C LEU A 10 -26.08 1.13 -34.45
N VAL A 11 -25.83 2.44 -34.61
CA VAL A 11 -25.33 3.29 -33.51
C VAL A 11 -26.36 3.34 -32.37
N ALA A 12 -27.66 3.48 -32.69
CA ALA A 12 -28.72 3.45 -31.69
C ALA A 12 -28.80 2.11 -30.95
N ALA A 13 -28.75 0.99 -31.68
CA ALA A 13 -28.83 -0.35 -31.10
C ALA A 13 -27.62 -0.65 -30.20
N LEU A 14 -26.40 -0.35 -30.66
CA LEU A 14 -25.17 -0.58 -29.90
C LEU A 14 -25.10 0.33 -28.66
N SER A 15 -25.53 1.59 -28.77
CA SER A 15 -25.57 2.53 -27.64
C SER A 15 -26.63 2.12 -26.61
N GLY A 16 -27.78 1.62 -27.06
CA GLY A 16 -28.83 1.07 -26.20
C GLY A 16 -28.38 -0.21 -25.47
N LEU A 17 -27.73 -1.13 -26.18
CA LEU A 17 -27.16 -2.35 -25.60
C LEU A 17 -26.09 -2.04 -24.54
N TYR A 18 -25.20 -1.09 -24.82
CA TYR A 18 -24.19 -0.61 -23.89
C TYR A 18 -24.82 0.06 -22.66
N ALA A 19 -25.90 0.83 -22.86
CA ALA A 19 -26.63 1.49 -21.78
C ALA A 19 -27.29 0.52 -20.80
N LEU A 20 -27.72 -0.65 -21.29
CA LEU A 20 -28.38 -1.68 -20.48
C LEU A 20 -27.39 -2.53 -19.66
N HIS A 21 -26.10 -2.58 -20.03
CA HIS A 21 -25.12 -3.50 -19.44
C HIS A 21 -23.96 -2.82 -18.68
N SER A 22 -24.00 -1.50 -18.51
CA SER A 22 -22.90 -0.75 -17.87
C SER A 22 -23.42 0.32 -16.90
N SER A 23 -22.72 0.50 -15.78
CA SER A 23 -22.94 1.57 -14.82
C SER A 23 -22.70 2.97 -15.38
N PHE A 24 -22.05 3.07 -16.55
CA PHE A 24 -21.89 4.30 -17.34
C PHE A 24 -22.96 4.44 -18.44
N GLY A 25 -24.04 3.66 -18.37
CA GLY A 25 -24.97 3.50 -19.48
C GLY A 25 -25.64 4.78 -19.96
N LEU A 26 -25.96 5.71 -19.05
CA LEU A 26 -26.54 7.01 -19.41
C LEU A 26 -25.55 7.89 -20.21
N ALA A 27 -24.26 7.85 -19.84
CA ALA A 27 -23.21 8.57 -20.54
C ALA A 27 -22.94 7.95 -21.94
N GLY A 28 -22.97 6.62 -22.03
CA GLY A 28 -22.86 5.90 -23.31
C GLY A 28 -24.03 6.21 -24.26
N ALA A 29 -25.27 6.21 -23.75
CA ALA A 29 -26.45 6.59 -24.52
C ALA A 29 -26.39 8.06 -24.98
N GLY A 30 -25.93 8.96 -24.11
CA GLY A 30 -25.73 10.37 -24.44
C GLY A 30 -24.69 10.58 -25.55
N ALA A 31 -23.56 9.86 -25.50
CA ALA A 31 -22.54 9.89 -26.54
C ALA A 31 -23.08 9.35 -27.88
N GLY A 32 -23.82 8.24 -27.84
CA GLY A 32 -24.48 7.68 -29.02
C GLY A 32 -25.47 8.65 -29.68
N LEU A 33 -26.30 9.32 -28.87
CA LEU A 33 -27.22 10.35 -29.35
C LEU A 33 -26.47 11.54 -29.97
N ALA A 34 -25.39 11.99 -29.33
CA ALA A 34 -24.56 13.07 -29.87
C ALA A 34 -23.98 12.71 -31.23
N VAL A 35 -23.43 11.49 -31.40
CA VAL A 35 -22.91 11.00 -32.68
C VAL A 35 -24.00 10.97 -33.76
N MET A 36 -25.21 10.48 -33.43
CA MET A 36 -26.33 10.45 -34.37
C MET A 36 -26.76 11.87 -34.80
N ILE A 37 -26.84 12.81 -33.85
CA ILE A 37 -27.17 14.20 -34.14
C ILE A 37 -26.09 14.84 -35.02
N THR A 38 -24.81 14.68 -34.66
CA THR A 38 -23.69 15.19 -35.45
C THR A 38 -23.70 14.61 -36.86
N TYR A 39 -23.92 13.31 -37.01
CA TYR A 39 -24.01 12.65 -38.31
C TYR A 39 -25.19 13.17 -39.14
N ALA A 40 -26.37 13.31 -38.53
CA ALA A 40 -27.55 13.87 -39.19
C ALA A 40 -27.36 15.34 -39.61
N LEU A 41 -26.63 16.14 -38.81
CA LEU A 41 -26.27 17.51 -39.14
C LEU A 41 -25.24 17.55 -40.29
N LEU A 42 -24.24 16.67 -40.27
CA LEU A 42 -23.22 16.57 -41.33
C LEU A 42 -23.85 16.18 -42.68
N LEU A 43 -24.85 15.29 -42.69
CA LEU A 43 -25.59 14.92 -43.91
C LEU A 43 -26.37 16.08 -44.54
N LYS A 44 -26.75 17.10 -43.75
CA LYS A 44 -27.43 18.31 -44.26
C LYS A 44 -26.47 19.32 -44.87
N ILE A 45 -25.16 19.17 -44.67
CA ILE A 45 -24.16 20.07 -45.22
C ILE A 45 -23.85 19.65 -46.66
N LYS A 46 -24.06 20.57 -47.63
CA LYS A 46 -23.68 20.32 -49.03
C LYS A 46 -22.17 20.06 -49.10
N PRO A 47 -21.72 18.93 -49.68
CA PRO A 47 -20.30 18.61 -49.77
C PRO A 47 -19.59 19.69 -50.59
N LYS A 48 -18.67 20.42 -49.95
CA LYS A 48 -17.70 21.25 -50.67
C LYS A 48 -16.66 20.33 -51.29
N LYS A 49 -16.23 20.64 -52.52
CA LYS A 49 -15.07 19.95 -53.12
C LYS A 49 -13.88 20.06 -52.14
N PRO A 50 -13.20 18.95 -51.80
CA PRO A 50 -12.06 18.99 -50.91
C PRO A 50 -10.97 19.87 -51.54
N ALA A 51 -10.69 21.01 -50.92
CA ALA A 51 -9.57 21.86 -51.29
C ALA A 51 -8.34 21.37 -50.53
N GLU A 52 -7.22 21.16 -51.23
CA GLU A 52 -5.96 20.78 -50.59
C GLU A 52 -5.54 21.84 -49.56
N LYS A 53 -5.41 21.43 -48.30
CA LYS A 53 -4.91 22.29 -47.22
C LYS A 53 -3.39 22.27 -47.23
N THR A 54 -2.75 23.40 -46.93
CA THR A 54 -1.32 23.41 -46.59
C THR A 54 -1.09 22.77 -45.22
N PHE A 55 0.14 22.34 -44.92
CA PHE A 55 0.51 21.77 -43.62
C PHE A 55 0.07 22.66 -42.44
N PHE A 56 0.32 23.97 -42.54
CA PHE A 56 -0.08 24.93 -41.52
C PHE A 56 -1.61 25.07 -41.41
N GLN A 57 -2.34 25.10 -42.54
CA GLN A 57 -3.81 25.13 -42.53
C GLN A 57 -4.43 23.87 -41.93
N ASN A 58 -3.75 22.73 -42.08
CA ASN A 58 -4.15 21.43 -41.54
C ASN A 58 -3.99 21.39 -40.00
N ILE A 59 -2.87 21.92 -39.49
CA ILE A 59 -2.51 21.85 -38.07
C ILE A 59 -3.15 22.95 -37.22
N ARG A 60 -3.25 24.19 -37.73
CA ARG A 60 -3.58 25.38 -36.91
C ARG A 60 -4.88 25.29 -36.12
N PHE A 61 -5.85 24.50 -36.60
CA PHE A 61 -7.13 24.28 -35.90
C PHE A 61 -7.15 22.98 -35.10
N LYS A 62 -6.39 21.96 -35.50
CA LYS A 62 -6.35 20.66 -34.83
C LYS A 62 -5.54 20.71 -33.54
N LEU A 63 -4.40 21.40 -33.56
CA LEU A 63 -3.49 21.44 -32.42
C LEU A 63 -4.13 22.05 -31.16
N PRO A 64 -4.83 23.21 -31.22
CA PRO A 64 -5.50 23.75 -30.04
C PRO A 64 -6.59 22.83 -29.49
N ILE A 65 -7.36 22.18 -30.38
CA ILE A 65 -8.42 21.23 -29.98
C ILE A 65 -7.80 20.04 -29.24
N ILE A 66 -6.70 19.50 -29.74
CA ILE A 66 -6.03 18.35 -29.12
C ILE A 66 -5.38 18.72 -27.80
N ILE A 67 -4.81 19.92 -27.67
CA ILE A 67 -4.28 20.41 -26.39
C ILE A 67 -5.41 20.50 -25.34
N VAL A 68 -6.58 21.01 -25.72
CA VAL A 68 -7.75 21.06 -24.83
C VAL A 68 -8.21 19.65 -24.44
N ILE A 69 -8.32 18.73 -25.40
CA ILE A 69 -8.69 17.33 -25.13
C ILE A 69 -7.66 16.67 -24.20
N ALA A 70 -6.37 16.83 -24.47
CA ALA A 70 -5.29 16.31 -23.64
C ALA A 70 -5.36 16.84 -22.20
N GLY A 71 -5.62 18.15 -22.04
CA GLY A 71 -5.82 18.76 -20.72
C GLY A 71 -7.02 18.19 -19.98
N ILE A 72 -8.15 17.98 -20.67
CA ILE A 72 -9.34 17.33 -20.08
C ILE A 72 -9.02 15.90 -19.66
N VAL A 73 -8.39 15.12 -20.55
CA VAL A 73 -8.01 13.72 -20.28
C VAL A 73 -7.09 13.64 -19.05
N TRP A 74 -6.09 14.52 -18.95
CA TRP A 74 -5.19 14.60 -17.81
C TRP A 74 -5.93 14.86 -16.49
N VAL A 75 -6.76 15.91 -16.45
CA VAL A 75 -7.51 16.29 -15.24
C VAL A 75 -8.50 15.20 -14.83
N VAL A 76 -9.20 14.61 -15.79
CA VAL A 76 -10.16 13.53 -15.52
C VAL A 76 -9.43 12.29 -15.00
N ALA A 77 -8.35 11.85 -15.66
CA ALA A 77 -7.60 10.68 -15.23
C ALA A 77 -7.01 10.86 -13.81
N GLY A 78 -6.50 12.06 -13.50
CA GLY A 78 -6.07 12.42 -12.15
C GLY A 78 -7.21 12.34 -11.12
N LYS A 79 -8.40 12.85 -11.46
CA LYS A 79 -9.58 12.78 -10.58
C LYS A 79 -10.03 11.34 -10.30
N PHE A 80 -9.80 10.42 -11.24
CA PHE A 80 -10.08 8.99 -11.07
C PHE A 80 -8.94 8.21 -10.39
N ASN A 81 -7.92 8.89 -9.86
CA ASN A 81 -6.76 8.31 -9.17
C ASN A 81 -5.94 7.32 -10.03
N PHE A 82 -5.89 7.54 -11.35
CA PHE A 82 -4.97 6.76 -12.19
C PHE A 82 -3.51 7.14 -11.87
N PRO A 83 -2.57 6.18 -11.82
CA PRO A 83 -1.14 6.48 -11.69
C PRO A 83 -0.62 7.39 -12.82
N ILE A 84 0.39 8.21 -12.54
CA ILE A 84 0.93 9.21 -13.47
C ILE A 84 1.30 8.61 -14.84
N TRP A 85 1.90 7.41 -14.87
CA TRP A 85 2.26 6.75 -16.12
C TRP A 85 1.06 6.45 -17.02
N TRP A 86 -0.07 6.05 -16.44
CA TRP A 86 -1.32 5.85 -17.19
C TRP A 86 -1.90 7.16 -17.69
N GLN A 87 -1.81 8.24 -16.90
CA GLN A 87 -2.25 9.57 -17.35
C GLN A 87 -1.45 10.06 -18.56
N ILE A 88 -0.12 9.85 -18.54
CA ILE A 88 0.76 10.16 -19.67
C ILE A 88 0.34 9.36 -20.90
N GLU A 89 0.12 8.06 -20.76
CA GLU A 89 -0.30 7.19 -21.86
C GLU A 89 -1.64 7.65 -22.49
N PHE A 90 -2.65 7.96 -21.67
CA PHE A 90 -3.94 8.47 -22.17
C PHE A 90 -3.80 9.78 -22.94
N VAL A 91 -2.96 10.70 -22.45
CA VAL A 91 -2.64 11.94 -23.16
C VAL A 91 -1.89 11.65 -24.47
N SER A 92 -0.93 10.73 -24.47
CA SER A 92 -0.19 10.33 -25.67
C SER A 92 -1.14 9.81 -26.76
N PHE A 93 -2.17 9.05 -26.42
CA PHE A 93 -3.18 8.60 -27.38
C PHE A 93 -3.96 9.76 -28.04
N ALA A 94 -4.19 10.86 -27.34
CA ALA A 94 -4.79 12.06 -27.95
C ALA A 94 -3.88 12.64 -29.06
N PHE A 95 -2.55 12.65 -28.83
CA PHE A 95 -1.58 13.08 -29.82
C PHE A 95 -1.39 12.08 -30.98
N VAL A 96 -1.57 10.78 -30.75
CA VAL A 96 -1.66 9.79 -31.84
C VAL A 96 -2.87 10.10 -32.75
N GLY A 97 -4.02 10.43 -32.16
CA GLY A 97 -5.19 10.90 -32.90
C GLY A 97 -4.90 12.16 -33.71
N PHE A 98 -4.19 13.14 -33.14
CA PHE A 98 -3.74 14.33 -33.86
C PHE A 98 -2.90 13.99 -35.10
N CYS A 99 -1.92 13.10 -34.95
CA CYS A 99 -1.10 12.63 -36.07
C CYS A 99 -1.96 11.97 -37.14
N PHE A 100 -2.87 11.08 -36.75
CA PHE A 100 -3.77 10.38 -37.66
C PHE A 100 -4.67 11.33 -38.45
N PHE A 101 -5.37 12.26 -37.78
CA PHE A 101 -6.24 13.23 -38.47
C PHE A 101 -5.46 14.24 -39.31
N THR A 102 -4.22 14.55 -38.94
CA THR A 102 -3.34 15.40 -39.75
C THR A 102 -2.91 14.66 -41.01
N LEU A 103 -2.63 13.35 -40.93
CA LEU A 103 -2.31 12.50 -42.07
C LEU A 103 -3.50 12.32 -43.03
N LEU A 104 -4.72 12.16 -42.51
CA LEU A 104 -5.93 12.03 -43.34
C LEU A 104 -6.25 13.30 -44.15
N ASP A 105 -6.02 14.47 -43.57
CA ASP A 105 -6.20 15.78 -44.22
C ASP A 105 -4.97 16.21 -45.05
N TRP A 106 -3.97 15.33 -45.19
CA TRP A 106 -2.79 15.62 -45.99
C TRP A 106 -3.12 15.64 -47.48
N LYS A 107 -2.23 16.23 -48.27
CA LYS A 107 -2.38 16.25 -49.73
C LYS A 107 -2.54 14.85 -50.28
N THR A 108 -3.47 14.69 -51.23
CA THR A 108 -3.67 13.44 -51.95
C THR A 108 -2.36 12.99 -52.55
N LEU A 109 -1.94 11.75 -52.23
CA LEU A 109 -0.75 11.17 -52.81
C LEU A 109 -0.95 11.01 -54.32
N LYS A 110 0.09 11.34 -55.10
CA LYS A 110 0.09 11.06 -56.54
C LYS A 110 0.05 9.54 -56.73
N LEU A 111 -0.65 9.09 -57.78
CA LEU A 111 -0.60 7.69 -58.17
C LEU A 111 0.85 7.31 -58.50
N GLU A 112 1.30 6.17 -57.98
CA GLU A 112 2.63 5.64 -58.27
C GLU A 112 2.72 5.29 -59.76
N LYS A 113 3.90 5.54 -60.35
CA LYS A 113 4.11 5.38 -61.79
C LYS A 113 4.30 3.92 -62.22
N SER A 114 4.70 3.06 -61.28
CA SER A 114 5.01 1.65 -61.54
C SER A 114 4.65 0.74 -60.35
N ASN A 115 4.34 -0.52 -60.65
CA ASN A 115 4.14 -1.56 -59.65
C ASN A 115 5.38 -1.74 -58.75
N PHE A 116 6.58 -1.49 -59.27
CA PHE A 116 7.82 -1.59 -58.49
C PHE A 116 7.94 -0.50 -57.42
N ASP A 117 7.46 0.71 -57.71
CA ASP A 117 7.49 1.84 -56.77
C ASP A 117 6.58 1.56 -55.55
N TRP A 118 5.42 0.93 -55.79
CA TRP A 118 4.53 0.47 -54.73
C TRP A 118 5.19 -0.59 -53.83
N VAL A 119 5.83 -1.62 -54.41
CA VAL A 119 6.52 -2.67 -53.65
C VAL A 119 7.63 -2.05 -52.80
N LYS A 120 8.45 -1.18 -53.39
CA LYS A 120 9.54 -0.50 -52.68
C LYS A 120 9.02 0.34 -51.52
N ARG A 121 7.95 1.11 -51.73
CA ARG A 121 7.35 1.94 -50.68
C ARG A 121 6.80 1.09 -49.54
N LEU A 122 6.12 -0.01 -49.85
CA LEU A 122 5.60 -0.95 -48.86
C LEU A 122 6.73 -1.54 -48.02
N LEU A 123 7.76 -2.10 -48.67
CA LEU A 123 8.91 -2.69 -47.98
C LEU A 123 9.65 -1.65 -47.12
N ALA A 124 9.86 -0.44 -47.64
CA ALA A 124 10.52 0.64 -46.90
C ALA A 124 9.71 1.08 -45.67
N THR A 125 8.38 1.19 -45.78
CA THR A 125 7.51 1.54 -44.65
C THR A 125 7.58 0.47 -43.55
N TYR A 126 7.45 -0.80 -43.92
CA TYR A 126 7.53 -1.89 -42.94
C TYR A 126 8.94 -2.05 -42.35
N ALA A 127 10.00 -1.90 -43.16
CA ALA A 127 11.38 -1.95 -42.68
C ALA A 127 11.67 -0.80 -41.71
N LEU A 128 11.20 0.41 -42.00
CA LEU A 128 11.35 1.56 -41.11
C LEU A 128 10.59 1.36 -39.80
N ALA A 129 9.31 0.98 -39.86
CA ALA A 129 8.51 0.74 -38.67
C ALA A 129 9.10 -0.40 -37.83
N SER A 130 9.50 -1.50 -38.47
CA SER A 130 10.14 -2.64 -37.80
C SER A 130 11.47 -2.22 -37.16
N GLY A 131 12.30 -1.44 -37.87
CA GLY A 131 13.56 -0.93 -37.34
C GLY A 131 13.37 -0.03 -36.12
N ILE A 132 12.36 0.83 -36.12
CA ILE A 132 12.00 1.66 -34.96
C ILE A 132 11.53 0.77 -33.81
N PHE A 133 10.61 -0.17 -34.05
CA PHE A 133 10.12 -1.08 -33.01
C PHE A 133 11.25 -1.91 -32.40
N ILE A 134 12.09 -2.53 -33.24
CA ILE A 134 13.25 -3.30 -32.79
C ILE A 134 14.22 -2.41 -32.00
N GLY A 135 14.54 -1.22 -32.50
CA GLY A 135 15.47 -0.30 -31.85
C GLY A 135 14.97 0.19 -30.48
N VAL A 136 13.70 0.59 -30.40
CA VAL A 136 13.09 1.03 -29.12
C VAL A 136 12.96 -0.14 -28.16
N THR A 137 12.48 -1.29 -28.61
CA THR A 137 12.32 -2.47 -27.73
C THR A 137 13.66 -3.01 -27.26
N ALA A 138 14.71 -2.99 -28.09
CA ALA A 138 16.06 -3.39 -27.67
C ALA A 138 16.66 -2.50 -26.57
N GLN A 139 16.18 -1.27 -26.42
CA GLN A 139 16.60 -0.35 -25.34
C GLN A 139 15.76 -0.50 -24.06
N LEU A 140 14.61 -1.16 -24.13
CA LEU A 140 13.82 -1.48 -22.95
C LEU A 140 14.46 -2.65 -22.20
N PRO A 141 14.28 -2.76 -20.87
CA PRO A 141 14.71 -3.92 -20.11
C PRO A 141 14.11 -5.19 -20.73
N GLN A 142 14.96 -5.98 -21.39
CA GLN A 142 14.56 -7.25 -21.97
C GLN A 142 14.65 -8.35 -20.93
N PHE A 143 13.82 -9.37 -21.10
CA PHE A 143 13.98 -10.63 -20.39
C PHE A 143 15.38 -11.18 -20.71
N ASP A 144 16.25 -11.24 -19.70
CA ASP A 144 17.56 -11.86 -19.81
C ASP A 144 17.46 -13.29 -19.28
N PRO A 145 17.45 -14.31 -20.16
CA PRO A 145 17.36 -15.68 -19.72
C PRO A 145 18.48 -16.05 -18.75
N MET A 146 19.68 -15.47 -18.88
CA MET A 146 20.80 -15.75 -17.99
C MET A 146 20.57 -15.14 -16.60
N LEU A 147 20.01 -13.93 -16.52
CA LEU A 147 19.65 -13.30 -15.25
C LEU A 147 18.54 -14.09 -14.53
N GLU A 148 17.54 -14.55 -15.26
CA GLU A 148 16.48 -15.39 -14.68
C GLU A 148 16.99 -16.79 -14.32
N LEU A 149 17.88 -17.36 -15.13
CA LEU A 149 18.57 -18.61 -14.80
C LEU A 149 19.48 -18.45 -13.59
N GLU A 150 20.13 -17.30 -13.41
CA GLU A 150 20.95 -16.98 -12.23
C GLU A 150 20.09 -16.86 -10.98
N LYS A 151 18.88 -16.30 -11.07
CA LYS A 151 17.91 -16.33 -9.96
C LYS A 151 17.46 -17.76 -9.62
N LEU A 152 17.25 -18.61 -10.62
CA LEU A 152 16.88 -20.03 -10.42
C LEU A 152 18.05 -20.87 -9.91
N ASN A 153 19.27 -20.57 -10.35
CA ASN A 153 20.49 -21.27 -9.98
C ASN A 153 21.20 -20.65 -8.77
N LYS A 154 20.66 -19.58 -8.18
CA LYS A 154 21.16 -19.05 -6.91
C LYS A 154 21.12 -20.23 -5.95
N PRO A 155 22.28 -20.67 -5.43
CA PRO A 155 22.30 -21.78 -4.51
C PRO A 155 21.36 -21.45 -3.36
N PRO A 156 20.52 -22.41 -2.91
CA PRO A 156 19.60 -22.16 -1.80
C PRO A 156 20.40 -21.51 -0.68
N VAL A 157 19.88 -20.40 -0.16
CA VAL A 157 20.58 -19.65 0.88
C VAL A 157 20.63 -20.57 2.10
N LYS A 158 21.72 -21.31 2.28
CA LYS A 158 21.91 -22.19 3.43
C LYS A 158 22.21 -21.33 4.64
N LEU A 159 21.15 -20.86 5.29
CA LEU A 159 21.22 -20.02 6.48
C LEU A 159 21.11 -20.83 7.77
N SER A 160 20.93 -22.15 7.66
CA SER A 160 20.90 -23.07 8.80
C SER A 160 22.10 -22.85 9.73
N GLY A 161 21.86 -22.26 10.91
CA GLY A 161 22.86 -22.01 11.95
C GLY A 161 23.46 -20.60 11.99
N LEU A 162 23.05 -19.69 11.09
CA LEU A 162 23.39 -18.28 11.18
C LEU A 162 22.31 -17.53 11.98
N ALA A 163 22.73 -16.64 12.87
CA ALA A 163 21.87 -15.67 13.55
C ALA A 163 22.57 -14.29 13.45
N GLY A 164 21.82 -13.24 13.14
CA GLY A 164 22.34 -11.88 13.09
C GLY A 164 22.05 -11.11 11.79
N PRO A 165 22.81 -10.02 11.52
CA PRO A 165 22.53 -9.06 10.46
C PRO A 165 22.45 -9.65 9.05
N GLU A 166 23.25 -10.69 8.76
CA GLU A 166 23.30 -11.34 7.45
C GLU A 166 21.99 -12.07 7.12
N VAL A 167 21.38 -12.72 8.12
CA VAL A 167 20.11 -13.43 7.96
C VAL A 167 18.98 -12.44 7.71
N ILE A 168 19.01 -11.29 8.36
CA ILE A 168 18.03 -10.22 8.16
C ILE A 168 18.18 -9.57 6.80
N ALA A 169 19.40 -9.32 6.36
CA ALA A 169 19.65 -8.83 5.01
C ALA A 169 19.11 -9.81 3.96
N ALA A 170 19.38 -11.11 4.13
CA ALA A 170 18.80 -12.15 3.27
C ALA A 170 17.27 -12.19 3.35
N GLY A 171 16.69 -12.06 4.54
CA GLY A 171 15.23 -12.00 4.72
C GLY A 171 14.58 -10.80 4.02
N ARG A 172 15.25 -9.64 4.02
CA ARG A 172 14.82 -8.46 3.26
C ARG A 172 14.88 -8.72 1.75
N GLU A 173 15.93 -9.38 1.26
CA GLU A 173 16.01 -9.80 -0.14
C GLU A 173 14.87 -10.77 -0.51
N VAL A 174 14.55 -11.74 0.35
CA VAL A 174 13.41 -12.66 0.15
C VAL A 174 12.11 -11.86 0.06
N PHE A 175 11.89 -10.88 0.95
CA PHE A 175 10.72 -10.01 0.95
C PHE A 175 10.58 -9.20 -0.36
N GLU A 176 11.69 -8.67 -0.89
CA GLU A 176 11.73 -7.91 -2.15
C GLU A 176 11.54 -8.78 -3.39
N ASN A 177 12.24 -9.92 -3.45
CA ASN A 177 12.22 -10.83 -4.58
C ASN A 177 10.84 -11.45 -4.77
N ASN A 178 10.18 -11.78 -3.66
CA ASN A 178 8.82 -12.34 -3.64
C ASN A 178 7.71 -11.29 -3.71
N LYS A 179 8.08 -10.03 -3.98
CA LYS A 179 7.16 -8.92 -4.26
C LYS A 179 6.21 -8.61 -3.11
N CYS A 180 6.60 -8.85 -1.87
CA CYS A 180 5.79 -8.55 -0.69
C CYS A 180 5.45 -7.05 -0.60
N PHE A 181 6.37 -6.17 -1.03
CA PHE A 181 6.17 -4.71 -1.13
C PHE A 181 5.03 -4.27 -2.08
N ASN A 182 4.55 -5.15 -2.96
CA ASN A 182 3.41 -4.84 -3.83
C ASN A 182 2.08 -4.79 -3.08
N CYS A 183 2.04 -5.35 -1.86
CA CYS A 183 0.85 -5.38 -1.02
C CYS A 183 1.09 -4.81 0.38
N HIS A 184 2.25 -5.09 0.98
CA HIS A 184 2.59 -4.68 2.33
C HIS A 184 3.52 -3.47 2.30
N LYS A 185 3.20 -2.47 3.12
CA LYS A 185 4.16 -1.44 3.49
C LYS A 185 5.03 -1.90 4.65
N VAL A 186 6.27 -1.43 4.66
CA VAL A 186 7.16 -1.50 5.82
C VAL A 186 7.47 -0.06 6.21
N PHE A 187 6.72 0.44 7.19
CA PHE A 187 6.71 1.87 7.54
C PHE A 187 6.37 2.73 6.32
N TRP A 188 7.31 3.52 5.80
CA TRP A 188 7.12 4.36 4.60
C TRP A 188 7.41 3.62 3.29
N GLU A 189 8.08 2.46 3.33
CA GLU A 189 8.46 1.72 2.12
C GLU A 189 7.29 0.90 1.59
N GLY A 190 7.11 0.87 0.27
CA GLY A 190 6.07 0.10 -0.41
C GLY A 190 5.07 0.96 -1.18
N ASN A 191 4.37 0.33 -2.13
CA ASN A 191 3.59 1.06 -3.14
C ASN A 191 2.07 0.85 -3.03
N SER A 192 1.61 0.06 -2.06
CA SER A 192 0.20 -0.31 -1.94
C SER A 192 -0.26 -0.46 -0.50
N ASP A 193 -1.55 -0.22 -0.27
CA ASP A 193 -2.24 -0.44 1.00
C ASP A 193 -3.17 -1.67 0.95
N ARG A 194 -2.83 -2.66 0.10
CA ARG A 194 -3.63 -3.88 -0.06
C ARG A 194 -3.52 -4.84 1.11
N GLY A 195 -2.35 -4.88 1.75
CA GLY A 195 -2.10 -5.58 3.01
C GLY A 195 -1.80 -4.59 4.13
N PRO A 196 -1.75 -5.07 5.39
CA PRO A 196 -1.38 -4.23 6.53
C PRO A 196 0.04 -3.68 6.38
N ASN A 197 0.26 -2.48 6.93
CA ASN A 197 1.59 -1.93 7.11
C ASN A 197 2.30 -2.69 8.25
N LEU A 198 3.27 -3.52 7.88
CA LEU A 198 3.95 -4.44 8.80
C LEU A 198 4.81 -3.71 9.84
N GLY A 199 5.27 -2.49 9.52
CA GLY A 199 6.02 -1.65 10.44
C GLY A 199 5.14 -1.07 11.55
N THR A 200 4.06 -0.37 11.19
CA THR A 200 3.15 0.25 12.19
C THR A 200 2.28 -0.78 12.92
N LYS A 201 1.96 -1.92 12.28
CA LYS A 201 1.38 -3.08 12.96
C LYS A 201 2.35 -3.70 13.96
N GLN A 202 3.65 -3.43 13.79
CA GLN A 202 4.73 -4.04 14.55
C GLN A 202 4.66 -5.56 14.49
N ILE A 203 4.64 -6.13 13.28
CA ILE A 203 4.54 -7.58 13.08
C ILE A 203 5.63 -8.34 13.85
N GLY A 204 6.78 -7.71 14.09
CA GLY A 204 7.86 -8.31 14.85
C GLY A 204 7.59 -8.53 16.34
N LEU A 205 6.50 -7.97 16.90
CA LEU A 205 6.05 -8.32 18.25
C LEU A 205 5.49 -9.74 18.32
N TYR A 206 4.96 -10.28 17.21
CA TYR A 206 4.29 -11.56 17.22
C TYR A 206 5.27 -12.75 17.25
N PRO A 207 4.85 -13.90 17.80
CA PRO A 207 5.64 -15.14 17.76
C PRO A 207 6.03 -15.56 16.34
N GLU A 208 7.17 -16.24 16.19
CA GLU A 208 7.68 -16.66 14.87
C GLU A 208 6.75 -17.63 14.15
N ASP A 209 6.14 -18.56 14.89
CA ASP A 209 5.16 -19.51 14.38
C ASP A 209 3.90 -18.81 13.86
N TYR A 210 3.44 -17.76 14.55
CA TYR A 210 2.36 -16.90 14.07
C TYR A 210 2.73 -16.25 12.73
N ILE A 211 3.92 -15.64 12.62
CA ILE A 211 4.35 -14.98 11.38
C ILE A 211 4.49 -16.01 10.26
N LYS A 212 5.08 -17.18 10.55
CA LYS A 212 5.20 -18.29 9.60
C LYS A 212 3.82 -18.72 9.10
N GLU A 213 2.86 -18.96 9.99
CA GLU A 213 1.48 -19.33 9.66
C GLU A 213 0.80 -18.27 8.77
N GLN A 214 1.01 -16.98 9.07
CA GLN A 214 0.47 -15.89 8.24
C GLN A 214 1.04 -15.88 6.80
N ILE A 215 2.23 -16.44 6.59
CA ILE A 215 2.84 -16.54 5.25
C ILE A 215 2.36 -17.79 4.51
N ILE A 216 2.34 -18.95 5.18
CA ILE A 216 2.01 -20.24 4.56
C ILE A 216 0.50 -20.51 4.48
N GLU A 217 -0.27 -20.02 5.45
CA GLU A 217 -1.73 -20.16 5.56
C GLU A 217 -2.41 -18.78 5.69
N PRO A 218 -2.20 -17.84 4.74
CA PRO A 218 -2.59 -16.43 4.90
C PRO A 218 -4.10 -16.19 5.00
N ARG A 219 -4.91 -17.20 4.67
CA ARG A 219 -6.38 -17.15 4.70
C ARG A 219 -6.99 -17.72 5.98
N LYS A 220 -6.16 -18.27 6.88
CA LYS A 220 -6.62 -18.93 8.10
C LYS A 220 -7.07 -17.93 9.17
N LYS A 221 -6.26 -16.89 9.38
CA LYS A 221 -6.55 -15.81 10.33
C LYS A 221 -6.25 -14.47 9.68
N GLN A 222 -7.31 -13.72 9.39
CA GLN A 222 -7.21 -12.43 8.72
C GLN A 222 -6.69 -11.34 9.67
N SER A 223 -5.88 -10.42 9.15
CA SER A 223 -5.51 -9.21 9.90
C SER A 223 -6.74 -8.32 10.10
N PRO A 224 -6.97 -7.75 11.29
CA PRO A 224 -8.12 -6.89 11.56
C PRO A 224 -8.27 -5.76 10.53
N GLY A 225 -9.49 -5.56 10.02
CA GLY A 225 -9.83 -4.54 9.02
C GLY A 225 -9.58 -4.97 7.57
N PHE A 226 -9.18 -6.22 7.33
CA PHE A 226 -8.98 -6.79 5.99
C PHE A 226 -9.98 -7.91 5.67
N ASP A 227 -11.16 -7.86 6.29
CA ASP A 227 -12.18 -8.92 6.26
C ASP A 227 -13.02 -8.96 4.97
N ASP A 228 -12.89 -7.96 4.09
CA ASP A 228 -13.66 -7.94 2.86
C ASP A 228 -13.21 -9.05 1.88
N PRO A 229 -14.11 -9.52 1.01
CA PRO A 229 -13.83 -10.65 0.11
C PRO A 229 -12.61 -10.45 -0.81
N LYS A 230 -12.24 -9.20 -1.12
CA LYS A 230 -11.09 -8.90 -1.97
C LYS A 230 -9.79 -9.03 -1.18
N SER A 231 -9.73 -8.49 0.04
CA SER A 231 -8.54 -8.59 0.89
C SER A 231 -8.27 -10.00 1.39
N VAL A 232 -9.29 -10.77 1.76
CA VAL A 232 -9.14 -12.18 2.19
C VAL A 232 -8.46 -13.05 1.11
N LYS A 233 -8.64 -12.71 -0.17
CA LYS A 233 -8.04 -13.44 -1.30
C LYS A 233 -6.78 -12.77 -1.85
N ALA A 234 -6.36 -11.63 -1.30
CA ALA A 234 -5.30 -10.82 -1.86
C ALA A 234 -3.91 -11.42 -1.63
N MET A 235 -3.68 -12.03 -0.46
CA MET A 235 -2.40 -12.66 -0.16
C MET A 235 -2.31 -14.04 -0.85
N PRO A 236 -1.27 -14.29 -1.66
CA PRO A 236 -1.08 -15.56 -2.35
C PRO A 236 -0.85 -16.73 -1.40
N THR A 237 -1.29 -17.92 -1.78
CA THR A 237 -1.20 -19.16 -0.98
C THR A 237 -0.09 -20.10 -1.41
N TYR A 238 0.72 -19.72 -2.41
CA TYR A 238 1.78 -20.56 -2.96
C TYR A 238 3.11 -20.44 -2.20
N TYR A 239 3.25 -19.48 -1.26
CA TYR A 239 4.51 -19.26 -0.56
C TYR A 239 4.98 -20.43 0.30
N GLY A 240 4.07 -21.30 0.76
CA GLY A 240 4.45 -22.53 1.45
C GLY A 240 5.12 -23.58 0.55
N GLU A 241 4.96 -23.47 -0.77
CA GLU A 241 5.61 -24.34 -1.77
C GLU A 241 6.80 -23.63 -2.44
N ASP A 242 6.70 -22.31 -2.65
CA ASP A 242 7.69 -21.51 -3.37
C ASP A 242 8.91 -21.10 -2.53
N LEU A 243 8.77 -21.00 -1.20
CA LEU A 243 9.87 -20.63 -0.31
C LEU A 243 10.49 -21.88 0.32
N SER A 244 11.82 -21.99 0.25
CA SER A 244 12.53 -22.99 1.04
C SER A 244 12.45 -22.67 2.55
N GLU A 245 12.66 -23.67 3.41
CA GLU A 245 12.64 -23.47 4.87
C GLU A 245 13.67 -22.43 5.33
N ASP A 246 14.86 -22.38 4.71
CA ASP A 246 15.88 -21.39 5.04
C ASP A 246 15.48 -19.96 4.62
N GLU A 247 14.84 -19.80 3.45
CA GLU A 247 14.30 -18.50 3.01
C GLU A 247 13.15 -18.04 3.89
N LEU A 248 12.26 -18.96 4.28
CA LEU A 248 11.15 -18.67 5.17
C LEU A 248 11.65 -18.27 6.57
N HIS A 249 12.67 -18.96 7.09
CA HIS A 249 13.32 -18.58 8.33
C HIS A 249 13.93 -17.17 8.23
N ALA A 250 14.69 -16.88 7.18
CA ALA A 250 15.28 -15.55 6.98
C ALA A 250 14.22 -14.45 6.87
N LEU A 251 13.15 -14.71 6.11
CA LEU A 251 12.02 -13.81 5.97
C LEU A 251 11.37 -13.52 7.32
N VAL A 252 11.12 -14.55 8.13
CA VAL A 252 10.58 -14.38 9.49
C VAL A 252 11.56 -13.58 10.36
N SER A 253 12.87 -13.86 10.33
CA SER A 253 13.87 -13.09 11.06
C SER A 253 13.87 -11.61 10.68
N TYR A 254 13.74 -11.29 9.38
CA TYR A 254 13.58 -9.91 8.93
C TYR A 254 12.30 -9.27 9.47
N LEU A 255 11.16 -9.97 9.38
CA LEU A 255 9.88 -9.47 9.89
C LEU A 255 9.90 -9.26 11.41
N LYS A 256 10.66 -10.07 12.16
CA LYS A 256 10.87 -9.90 13.60
C LYS A 256 11.55 -8.58 13.98
N THR A 257 12.31 -7.98 13.06
CA THR A 257 12.91 -6.65 13.27
C THR A 257 11.90 -5.50 13.15
N LEU A 258 10.73 -5.74 12.57
CA LEU A 258 9.73 -4.70 12.28
C LEU A 258 8.91 -4.38 13.54
N ARG A 259 9.46 -3.50 14.37
CA ARG A 259 8.87 -3.01 15.62
C ARG A 259 9.01 -1.48 15.73
N ASP A 260 8.11 -0.84 16.46
CA ASP A 260 8.14 0.60 16.74
C ASP A 260 8.14 0.81 18.27
N PRO A 261 9.26 1.26 18.86
CA PRO A 261 9.37 1.46 20.30
C PRO A 261 8.76 2.79 20.75
N THR A 262 8.25 3.60 19.82
CA THR A 262 7.77 4.96 20.07
C THR A 262 6.25 5.10 20.03
N HIS A 263 5.56 4.20 19.34
CA HIS A 263 4.13 4.27 19.13
C HIS A 263 3.42 2.96 19.46
N MET A 264 2.15 3.05 19.88
CA MET A 264 1.29 1.88 20.03
C MET A 264 1.04 1.21 18.66
N PRO A 265 0.99 -0.14 18.57
CA PRO A 265 0.67 -0.82 17.31
C PRO A 265 -0.67 -0.38 16.71
N VAL A 266 -0.68 -0.38 15.37
CA VAL A 266 -1.79 0.11 14.54
C VAL A 266 -2.36 -1.03 13.70
N GLU A 267 -3.68 -1.16 13.72
CA GLU A 267 -4.44 -2.12 12.93
C GLU A 267 -5.31 -1.42 11.88
N GLY A 268 -5.88 -2.21 10.98
CA GLY A 268 -6.82 -1.75 9.97
C GLY A 268 -6.19 -1.25 8.68
N LYS A 269 -7.07 -0.95 7.71
CA LYS A 269 -6.70 -0.42 6.40
C LYS A 269 -6.45 1.08 6.46
N PHE A 270 -5.56 1.55 5.59
CA PHE A 270 -5.31 2.98 5.43
C PHE A 270 -6.61 3.77 5.22
N GLY A 271 -6.80 4.82 6.01
CA GLY A 271 -8.05 5.62 6.07
C GLY A 271 -9.07 5.16 7.12
N GLU A 272 -8.99 3.92 7.59
CA GLU A 272 -9.88 3.36 8.62
C GLU A 272 -9.11 2.74 9.81
N GLN A 273 -7.84 3.09 9.95
CA GLN A 273 -6.91 2.54 10.95
C GLN A 273 -7.31 2.90 12.39
N TRP A 274 -6.87 2.07 13.34
CA TRP A 274 -6.97 2.35 14.77
C TRP A 274 -5.74 1.83 15.51
N THR A 275 -5.46 2.40 16.67
CA THR A 275 -4.41 1.92 17.56
C THR A 275 -4.98 0.83 18.48
N TRP A 276 -4.12 -0.02 19.05
CA TRP A 276 -4.54 -0.97 20.08
C TRP A 276 -5.18 -0.32 21.32
N TRP A 277 -5.00 0.99 21.52
CA TRP A 277 -5.76 1.72 22.54
C TRP A 277 -7.28 1.60 22.34
N ASP A 278 -7.74 1.55 21.08
CA ASP A 278 -9.15 1.52 20.69
C ASP A 278 -9.62 0.12 20.24
N ASP A 279 -8.79 -0.91 20.43
CA ASP A 279 -9.10 -2.28 20.02
C ASP A 279 -9.65 -3.09 21.21
N LYS A 280 -10.94 -3.41 21.15
CA LYS A 280 -11.66 -4.13 22.22
C LYS A 280 -11.08 -5.51 22.52
N ASP A 281 -10.59 -6.21 21.50
CA ASP A 281 -10.15 -7.60 21.64
C ASP A 281 -8.73 -7.59 22.24
N VAL A 282 -7.89 -6.64 21.82
CA VAL A 282 -6.58 -6.38 22.44
C VAL A 282 -6.73 -5.94 23.90
N VAL A 283 -7.66 -5.05 24.22
CA VAL A 283 -7.88 -4.59 25.59
C VAL A 283 -8.38 -5.74 26.48
N ALA A 284 -9.28 -6.59 25.97
CA ALA A 284 -9.76 -7.76 26.71
C ALA A 284 -8.64 -8.77 27.00
N GLU A 285 -7.74 -9.01 26.05
CA GLU A 285 -6.56 -9.84 26.28
C GLU A 285 -5.56 -9.15 27.23
N GLY A 286 -5.39 -7.83 27.09
CA GLY A 286 -4.59 -6.99 27.97
C GLY A 286 -5.03 -7.04 29.43
N GLN A 287 -6.34 -7.13 29.69
CA GLN A 287 -6.88 -7.34 31.02
C GLN A 287 -6.38 -8.66 31.62
N GLN A 288 -6.37 -9.74 30.84
CA GLN A 288 -5.89 -11.04 31.31
C GLN A 288 -4.40 -10.99 31.69
N VAL A 289 -3.59 -10.29 30.89
CA VAL A 289 -2.16 -10.09 31.18
C VAL A 289 -1.99 -9.24 32.44
N PHE A 290 -2.71 -8.12 32.53
CA PHE A 290 -2.60 -7.18 33.65
C PHE A 290 -3.02 -7.83 34.99
N GLU A 291 -4.06 -8.67 34.97
CA GLU A 291 -4.54 -9.41 36.13
C GLU A 291 -3.75 -10.70 36.43
N GLY A 292 -2.80 -11.07 35.57
CA GLY A 292 -1.95 -12.24 35.73
C GLY A 292 -2.64 -13.59 35.53
N VAL A 293 -3.63 -13.63 34.64
CA VAL A 293 -4.37 -14.86 34.28
C VAL A 293 -4.11 -15.31 32.84
N HIS A 294 -3.33 -14.55 32.06
CA HIS A 294 -2.97 -14.93 30.70
C HIS A 294 -1.88 -16.03 30.71
N PRO A 295 -2.06 -17.16 29.99
CA PRO A 295 -1.17 -18.32 30.07
C PRO A 295 0.25 -18.05 29.55
N ALA A 296 0.40 -17.16 28.55
CA ALA A 296 1.71 -16.82 28.00
C ALA A 296 2.54 -15.88 28.89
N THR A 297 1.97 -15.38 29.99
CA THR A 297 2.64 -14.47 30.91
C THR A 297 2.50 -14.94 32.35
N GLU A 298 2.61 -16.26 32.57
CA GLU A 298 2.60 -16.83 33.92
C GLU A 298 3.71 -16.19 34.78
N GLY A 299 3.31 -15.64 35.94
CA GLY A 299 4.21 -14.90 36.82
C GLY A 299 4.24 -13.37 36.62
N LEU A 300 3.63 -12.85 35.54
CA LEU A 300 3.37 -11.41 35.39
C LEU A 300 2.00 -11.08 35.97
N SER A 301 1.91 -10.14 36.91
CA SER A 301 0.62 -9.66 37.41
C SER A 301 0.70 -8.21 37.88
N CYS A 302 0.42 -7.27 36.99
CA CYS A 302 0.43 -5.83 37.26
C CYS A 302 -0.57 -5.45 38.38
N ALA A 303 -1.71 -6.13 38.44
CA ALA A 303 -2.78 -5.88 39.40
C ALA A 303 -2.37 -6.13 40.87
N VAL A 304 -1.30 -6.89 41.14
CA VAL A 304 -0.80 -7.11 42.51
C VAL A 304 -0.35 -5.78 43.14
N CYS A 305 0.20 -4.87 42.34
CA CYS A 305 0.63 -3.54 42.79
C CYS A 305 -0.40 -2.46 42.45
N HIS A 306 -1.01 -2.53 41.26
CA HIS A 306 -1.85 -1.46 40.71
C HIS A 306 -3.36 -1.68 40.88
N GLY A 307 -3.78 -2.83 41.43
CA GLY A 307 -5.17 -3.19 41.65
C GLY A 307 -5.91 -3.57 40.36
N LYS A 308 -6.88 -4.48 40.46
CA LYS A 308 -7.69 -4.91 39.30
C LYS A 308 -8.60 -3.80 38.76
N ASP A 309 -8.96 -2.86 39.62
CA ASP A 309 -9.76 -1.67 39.30
C ASP A 309 -8.89 -0.42 39.07
N GLY A 310 -7.57 -0.57 39.02
CA GLY A 310 -6.61 0.52 38.91
C GLY A 310 -6.33 1.25 40.23
N THR A 311 -6.91 0.80 41.36
CA THR A 311 -6.58 1.31 42.70
C THR A 311 -5.24 0.75 43.16
N PRO A 312 -4.23 1.61 43.46
CA PRO A 312 -2.95 1.15 43.98
C PRO A 312 -3.10 0.28 45.25
N MET A 313 -2.52 -0.91 45.20
CA MET A 313 -2.47 -1.86 46.33
C MET A 313 -1.17 -1.74 47.13
N MET A 314 -0.19 -0.99 46.61
CA MET A 314 1.10 -0.72 47.26
C MET A 314 1.41 0.77 47.29
N THR A 315 2.07 1.22 48.37
CA THR A 315 2.53 2.61 48.49
C THR A 315 3.52 2.94 47.37
N GLY A 316 3.24 4.02 46.64
CA GLY A 316 4.06 4.48 45.52
C GLY A 316 3.78 3.82 44.18
N ALA A 317 2.85 2.86 44.09
CA ALA A 317 2.33 2.40 42.81
C ALA A 317 1.48 3.51 42.17
N LEU A 318 1.60 3.65 40.85
CA LEU A 318 0.88 4.66 40.06
C LEU A 318 -0.63 4.35 40.07
N ASP A 319 -1.46 5.34 40.43
CA ASP A 319 -2.92 5.25 40.31
C ASP A 319 -3.32 5.54 38.85
N PHE A 320 -3.69 4.51 38.11
CA PHE A 320 -4.04 4.67 36.68
C PHE A 320 -5.38 5.37 36.46
N ARG A 321 -6.20 5.59 37.50
CA ARG A 321 -7.50 6.25 37.40
C ARG A 321 -7.37 7.77 37.47
N ASN A 322 -6.30 8.28 38.08
CA ASN A 322 -6.01 9.70 38.12
C ASN A 322 -5.29 10.12 36.85
N GLU A 323 -6.04 10.61 35.86
CA GLU A 323 -5.50 11.14 34.60
C GLU A 323 -4.47 12.27 34.77
N ASN A 324 -4.46 12.93 35.92
CA ASN A 324 -3.56 14.06 36.22
C ASN A 324 -2.29 13.63 36.97
N ASN A 325 -2.05 12.32 37.14
CA ASN A 325 -0.81 11.84 37.75
C ASN A 325 0.41 12.25 36.93
N THR A 326 1.46 12.68 37.61
CA THR A 326 2.73 13.06 37.01
C THR A 326 3.65 11.85 36.86
N ASP A 327 4.59 11.94 35.92
CA ASP A 327 5.61 10.93 35.73
C ASP A 327 6.58 10.87 36.93
N THR A 328 7.23 9.72 37.09
CA THR A 328 8.26 9.53 38.11
C THR A 328 9.48 10.39 37.81
N THR A 329 10.07 10.98 38.84
CA THR A 329 11.34 11.71 38.76
C THR A 329 12.54 10.83 39.11
N LYS A 330 12.31 9.53 39.37
CA LYS A 330 13.35 8.56 39.77
C LYS A 330 14.22 8.06 38.60
N ILE A 331 13.87 8.41 37.36
CA ILE A 331 14.60 8.00 36.16
C ILE A 331 15.25 9.26 35.56
N GLU A 332 16.55 9.41 35.80
CA GLU A 332 17.31 10.58 35.35
C GLU A 332 17.33 10.67 33.81
N GLY A 333 17.07 11.86 33.26
CA GLY A 333 17.12 12.11 31.82
C GLY A 333 15.95 11.54 30.99
N ASP A 334 15.07 10.75 31.59
CA ASP A 334 13.88 10.20 30.95
C ASP A 334 12.67 10.50 31.83
N HIS A 335 12.23 11.76 31.86
CA HIS A 335 11.06 12.27 32.58
C HIS A 335 10.22 13.17 31.66
N THR A 336 8.92 13.26 31.90
CA THR A 336 8.04 14.25 31.25
C THR A 336 7.23 15.07 32.25
N ASP A 337 7.08 16.37 31.96
CA ASP A 337 6.18 17.26 32.71
C ASP A 337 4.69 17.03 32.38
N LYS A 338 4.40 16.15 31.41
CA LYS A 338 3.02 15.81 31.04
C LYS A 338 2.37 14.94 32.11
N VAL A 339 1.05 15.10 32.22
CA VAL A 339 0.21 14.23 33.05
C VAL A 339 -0.20 12.96 32.31
N LEU A 340 -0.61 11.94 33.06
CA LEU A 340 -0.87 10.57 32.59
C LEU A 340 -1.69 10.49 31.29
N LYS A 341 -2.77 11.26 31.17
CA LYS A 341 -3.60 11.27 29.94
C LYS A 341 -2.86 11.70 28.68
N ASP A 342 -1.85 12.56 28.84
CA ASP A 342 -1.07 13.20 27.78
C ASP A 342 0.31 12.56 27.60
N TRP A 343 0.62 11.49 28.35
CA TRP A 343 1.86 10.74 28.18
C TRP A 343 1.97 10.19 26.75
N PRO A 344 3.15 10.32 26.12
CA PRO A 344 3.39 9.67 24.83
C PRO A 344 3.43 8.15 25.01
N ASP A 345 3.03 7.42 23.97
CA ASP A 345 2.93 5.95 24.02
C ASP A 345 4.26 5.28 24.43
N ALA A 346 5.37 5.78 23.88
CA ALA A 346 6.72 5.34 24.25
C ALA A 346 7.02 5.40 25.76
N LEU A 347 6.41 6.35 26.49
CA LEU A 347 6.65 6.52 27.91
C LEU A 347 5.96 5.42 28.73
N TRP A 348 4.69 5.15 28.44
CA TRP A 348 3.96 4.01 29.03
C TRP A 348 4.79 2.74 28.90
N TYR A 349 5.25 2.49 27.68
CA TYR A 349 6.03 1.33 27.34
C TYR A 349 7.36 1.24 28.07
N ARG A 350 8.12 2.35 28.16
CA ARG A 350 9.39 2.36 28.89
C ARG A 350 9.22 2.17 30.40
N ARG A 351 8.15 2.68 31.01
CA ARG A 351 7.90 2.50 32.46
C ARG A 351 7.63 1.04 32.81
N VAL A 352 7.00 0.30 31.91
CA VAL A 352 6.77 -1.14 32.08
C VAL A 352 8.01 -1.95 31.73
N THR A 353 8.61 -1.68 30.57
CA THR A 353 9.70 -2.50 30.05
C THR A 353 11.02 -2.29 30.79
N ARG A 354 11.33 -1.07 31.22
CA ARG A 354 12.57 -0.71 31.93
C ARG A 354 12.44 -0.68 33.45
N GLY A 355 11.20 -0.76 33.95
CA GLY A 355 10.91 -0.63 35.37
C GLY A 355 11.18 0.78 35.91
N VAL A 356 11.02 0.94 37.23
CA VAL A 356 11.31 2.20 37.92
C VAL A 356 12.35 1.96 39.01
N PRO A 357 13.54 2.59 38.94
CA PRO A 357 14.61 2.40 39.92
C PRO A 357 14.14 2.64 41.35
N ASN A 358 14.66 1.85 42.29
CA ASN A 358 14.33 1.94 43.71
C ASN A 358 12.82 1.83 43.99
N THR A 359 12.12 0.99 43.23
CA THR A 359 10.72 0.61 43.47
C THR A 359 10.52 -0.88 43.18
N PRO A 360 9.39 -1.47 43.60
CA PRO A 360 8.99 -2.82 43.20
C PRO A 360 8.66 -2.99 41.71
N MET A 361 8.62 -1.91 40.91
CA MET A 361 8.32 -1.98 39.47
C MET A 361 9.54 -2.49 38.70
N ALA A 362 9.57 -3.80 38.44
CA ALA A 362 10.65 -4.50 37.75
C ALA A 362 10.72 -4.15 36.25
N PRO A 363 11.89 -4.36 35.59
CA PRO A 363 12.05 -4.20 34.14
C PRO A 363 11.42 -5.38 33.38
N TRP A 364 10.10 -5.39 33.25
CA TRP A 364 9.36 -6.53 32.69
C TRP A 364 9.71 -6.86 31.25
N GLY A 365 10.26 -5.91 30.49
CA GLY A 365 10.68 -6.11 29.09
C GLY A 365 11.85 -7.07 28.94
N MET A 366 12.59 -7.35 30.02
CA MET A 366 13.67 -8.35 30.01
C MET A 366 13.18 -9.76 30.35
N ILE A 367 11.91 -9.91 30.75
CA ILE A 367 11.36 -11.15 31.30
C ILE A 367 10.21 -11.68 30.44
N PHE A 368 9.35 -10.78 29.93
CA PHE A 368 8.15 -11.13 29.18
C PHE A 368 8.18 -10.55 27.78
N GLU A 369 7.51 -11.25 26.85
CA GLU A 369 7.38 -10.78 25.47
C GLU A 369 6.67 -9.43 25.44
N HIS A 370 7.27 -8.49 24.72
CA HIS A 370 6.78 -7.12 24.60
C HIS A 370 5.38 -7.02 23.97
N LEU A 371 4.95 -8.05 23.22
CA LEU A 371 3.60 -8.19 22.71
C LEU A 371 2.57 -8.04 23.84
N TYR A 372 2.74 -8.80 24.92
CA TYR A 372 1.79 -8.80 26.03
C TYR A 372 1.91 -7.56 26.91
N LEU A 373 3.11 -6.97 27.01
CA LEU A 373 3.30 -5.71 27.75
C LEU A 373 2.53 -4.56 27.09
N TRP A 374 2.57 -4.44 25.76
CA TRP A 374 1.75 -3.49 25.03
C TRP A 374 0.24 -3.72 25.24
N LYS A 375 -0.22 -4.98 25.27
CA LYS A 375 -1.63 -5.30 25.56
C LYS A 375 -2.01 -4.90 26.99
N ALA A 376 -1.18 -5.21 27.97
CA ALA A 376 -1.40 -4.83 29.36
C ALA A 376 -1.48 -3.30 29.54
N GLU A 377 -0.64 -2.55 28.80
CA GLU A 377 -0.70 -1.08 28.77
C GLU A 377 -1.98 -0.57 28.12
N ALA A 378 -2.38 -1.15 26.99
CA ALA A 378 -3.64 -0.83 26.33
C ALA A 378 -4.83 -0.94 27.29
N TYR A 379 -4.85 -2.00 28.12
CA TYR A 379 -5.82 -2.15 29.19
C TYR A 379 -5.62 -1.15 30.34
N ALA A 380 -4.41 -0.96 30.85
CA ALA A 380 -4.14 -0.06 31.98
C ALA A 380 -4.58 1.40 31.71
N ARG A 381 -4.51 1.85 30.45
CA ARG A 381 -4.99 3.19 30.05
C ARG A 381 -6.50 3.35 30.24
N THR A 382 -7.26 2.27 30.15
CA THR A 382 -8.73 2.30 30.27
C THR A 382 -9.22 2.74 31.65
N PHE A 383 -8.38 2.69 32.69
CA PHE A 383 -8.75 3.11 34.03
C PHE A 383 -9.07 4.61 34.15
N HIS A 384 -8.45 5.46 33.33
CA HIS A 384 -8.78 6.90 33.24
C HIS A 384 -9.38 7.30 31.88
N ASP A 385 -9.25 6.47 30.85
CA ASP A 385 -9.83 6.69 29.52
C ASP A 385 -10.57 5.42 29.01
N PRO A 386 -11.75 5.09 29.58
CA PRO A 386 -12.49 3.86 29.25
C PRO A 386 -13.00 3.85 27.80
N LEU A 387 -12.87 2.72 27.09
CA LEU A 387 -13.28 2.60 25.67
C LEU A 387 -14.74 2.96 25.45
N GLU A 388 -15.63 2.54 26.35
CA GLU A 388 -17.09 2.71 26.24
C GLU A 388 -17.52 4.18 26.36
N LYS A 389 -16.65 5.02 26.92
CA LYS A 389 -16.90 6.47 27.09
C LYS A 389 -16.28 7.31 25.97
N ARG A 390 -15.50 6.71 25.06
CA ARG A 390 -14.86 7.44 23.97
C ARG A 390 -15.87 7.79 22.89
N THR A 391 -15.87 9.06 22.50
CA THR A 391 -16.72 9.57 21.41
C THR A 391 -16.07 9.44 20.03
N ALA A 392 -14.75 9.20 19.98
CA ALA A 392 -13.98 8.98 18.76
C ALA A 392 -12.74 8.11 19.04
N LYS A 393 -12.26 7.42 18.00
CA LYS A 393 -10.96 6.71 18.03
C LYS A 393 -9.82 7.71 18.22
N ARG A 394 -8.75 7.30 18.89
CA ARG A 394 -7.55 8.11 19.02
C ARG A 394 -6.88 8.31 17.67
N PRO A 395 -6.22 9.47 17.46
CA PRO A 395 -5.44 9.69 16.26
C PRO A 395 -4.39 8.60 16.09
N VAL A 396 -4.33 8.04 14.89
CA VAL A 396 -3.29 7.09 14.52
C VAL A 396 -1.96 7.85 14.46
N PRO A 397 -0.91 7.37 15.14
CA PRO A 397 0.39 8.02 15.11
C PRO A 397 0.94 8.09 13.68
N PRO A 398 1.70 9.14 13.34
CA PRO A 398 2.36 9.19 12.04
C PRO A 398 3.32 8.01 11.90
N VAL A 399 3.46 7.51 10.68
CA VAL A 399 4.51 6.52 10.37
C VAL A 399 5.87 7.17 10.65
N PRO A 400 6.74 6.55 11.47
CA PRO A 400 8.07 7.09 11.76
C PRO A 400 8.85 7.36 10.47
N THR A 401 9.68 8.40 10.43
CA THR A 401 10.57 8.66 9.28
C THR A 401 11.81 7.78 9.32
N LYS A 402 12.56 7.75 8.21
CA LYS A 402 13.82 7.03 8.12
C LYS A 402 14.83 7.49 9.16
N GLU A 403 14.94 8.80 9.34
CA GLU A 403 15.83 9.44 10.30
C GLU A 403 15.42 9.11 11.74
N GLU A 404 14.12 9.03 12.03
CA GLU A 404 13.61 8.63 13.34
C GLU A 404 14.00 7.18 13.65
N ILE A 405 13.78 6.25 12.71
CA ILE A 405 14.15 4.83 12.87
C ILE A 405 15.66 4.65 13.04
N GLU A 406 16.47 5.33 12.22
CA GLU A 406 17.93 5.32 12.37
C GLU A 406 18.36 5.81 13.76
N SER A 407 17.65 6.78 14.33
CA SER A 407 17.91 7.28 15.68
C SER A 407 17.54 6.31 16.80
N TRP A 408 16.69 5.31 16.56
CA TRP A 408 16.27 4.38 17.62
C TRP A 408 17.42 3.51 18.13
N LYS A 409 18.33 3.12 17.24
CA LYS A 409 19.53 2.36 17.61
C LYS A 409 20.48 3.21 18.46
N SER A 410 20.75 4.45 18.05
CA SER A 410 21.65 5.34 18.79
C SER A 410 21.08 5.80 20.14
N LYS A 411 19.75 5.79 20.30
CA LYS A 411 19.04 6.09 21.54
C LYS A 411 18.76 4.85 22.40
N GLU A 412 19.22 3.67 21.97
CA GLU A 412 19.03 2.40 22.69
C GLU A 412 17.56 2.18 23.08
N LEU A 413 16.64 2.42 22.15
CA LEU A 413 15.19 2.33 22.44
C LEU A 413 14.69 0.89 22.57
N PHE A 414 15.38 -0.06 21.94
CA PHE A 414 15.11 -1.49 22.09
C PHE A 414 15.95 -2.06 23.24
N LEU A 415 15.32 -2.90 24.06
CA LEU A 415 15.98 -3.57 25.19
C LEU A 415 16.65 -4.86 24.76
N ASP A 416 16.04 -5.55 23.82
CA ASP A 416 16.61 -6.63 23.05
C ASP A 416 17.40 -6.06 21.86
N PRO A 417 18.53 -6.67 21.49
CA PRO A 417 19.11 -6.39 20.18
C PRO A 417 18.05 -6.77 19.15
N LEU A 418 17.57 -5.77 18.38
CA LEU A 418 16.99 -6.07 17.08
C LEU A 418 18.06 -6.90 16.36
N LEU A 419 17.70 -8.14 15.99
CA LEU A 419 18.60 -9.11 15.39
C LEU A 419 19.53 -8.47 14.34
#